data_AF-A0A6E8W066-F1
#
_entry.id   AF-A0A6E8W066-F1
#
_cell.length_a   1.000
_cell.length_b   1.000
_cell.length_c   1.000
_cell.angle_alpha   90.00
_cell.angle_beta   90.00
_cell.angle_gamma   90.00
#
_symmetry.space_group_name_H-M   'P 1'
#
loop_
_entity.id
_entity.type
_entity.pdbx_description
1 polymer ?
#
loop_
_entity_poly.entity_id
_entity_poly.type
_entity_poly.pdbx_seq_one_letter_code
_entity_poly.pdbx_strand_id
1 'polypeptide(L)'
;MRVLSCITVLLVALVAVLVLPGSTTAFRRNYNGVCACPKIYRPICGSDLITYANSCILRCKVDSSYGKSVQLRILRDGECERKAPIQIPEEILD
;
A
#
# COMPACT_ATOMS: atom_id res chain seq x y z
N MET A 1 -9.46 -38.66 39.62
CA MET A 1 -9.22 -38.93 38.18
C MET A 1 -10.09 -38.11 37.22
N ARG A 2 -11.27 -37.58 37.60
CA ARG A 2 -12.09 -36.72 36.73
C ARG A 2 -11.63 -35.25 36.66
N VAL A 3 -11.09 -34.71 37.76
CA VAL A 3 -10.54 -33.33 37.82
C VAL A 3 -9.28 -33.17 36.96
N LEU A 4 -8.47 -34.23 36.85
CA LEU A 4 -7.28 -34.25 36.00
C LEU A 4 -7.65 -34.14 34.51
N SER A 5 -8.82 -34.67 34.11
CA SER A 5 -9.33 -34.54 32.74
C SER A 5 -9.83 -33.14 32.44
N CYS A 6 -10.46 -32.44 33.40
CA CYS A 6 -10.91 -31.06 33.19
C CYS A 6 -9.73 -30.10 33.10
N ILE A 7 -8.73 -30.24 33.99
CA ILE A 7 -7.54 -29.38 33.98
C ILE A 7 -6.74 -29.57 32.70
N THR A 8 -6.54 -30.81 32.23
CA THR A 8 -5.84 -31.05 30.97
C THR A 8 -6.62 -30.53 29.76
N VAL A 9 -7.95 -30.69 29.74
CA VAL A 9 -8.79 -30.13 28.67
C VAL A 9 -8.75 -28.61 28.64
N LEU A 10 -8.78 -27.95 29.81
CA LEU A 10 -8.66 -26.49 29.90
C LEU A 10 -7.28 -25.98 29.45
N LEU A 11 -6.21 -26.67 29.83
CA LEU A 11 -4.86 -26.33 29.41
C LEU A 11 -4.66 -26.53 27.91
N VAL A 12 -5.16 -27.63 27.34
CA VAL A 12 -5.10 -27.90 25.89
C VAL A 12 -5.91 -26.86 25.10
N ALA A 13 -7.09 -26.45 25.60
CA ALA A 13 -7.89 -25.41 24.97
C ALA A 13 -7.19 -24.03 25.02
N LEU A 14 -6.60 -23.65 26.16
CA LEU A 14 -5.82 -22.41 26.28
C LEU A 14 -4.60 -22.40 25.37
N VAL A 15 -3.86 -23.51 25.30
CA VAL A 15 -2.71 -23.64 24.40
C VAL A 15 -3.16 -23.58 22.93
N ALA A 16 -4.27 -24.23 22.56
CA ALA A 16 -4.79 -24.15 21.20
C ALA A 16 -5.21 -22.71 20.81
N VAL A 17 -5.81 -21.94 21.73
CA VAL A 17 -6.17 -20.53 21.48
C VAL A 17 -4.93 -19.65 21.29
N LEU A 18 -3.83 -19.93 21.99
CA LEU A 18 -2.57 -19.19 21.86
C LEU A 18 -1.73 -19.64 20.65
N VAL A 19 -1.87 -20.90 20.20
CA VAL A 19 -1.08 -21.52 19.12
C VAL A 19 -1.80 -21.51 17.76
N LEU A 20 -3.09 -21.14 17.70
CA LEU A 20 -3.71 -20.78 16.44
C LEU A 20 -3.34 -19.32 16.12
N PRO A 21 -2.31 -19.04 15.30
CA PRO A 21 -2.24 -17.73 14.68
C PRO A 21 -3.53 -17.59 13.90
N GLY A 22 -4.36 -16.60 14.27
CA GLY A 22 -5.47 -16.15 13.45
C GLY A 22 -4.94 -15.80 12.07
N SER A 23 -4.87 -16.78 11.19
CA SER A 23 -4.34 -16.65 9.85
C SER A 23 -5.53 -16.32 8.96
N THR A 24 -6.19 -15.20 9.24
CA THR A 24 -6.92 -14.47 8.20
C THR A 24 -5.87 -13.82 7.30
N THR A 25 -5.08 -14.65 6.61
CA THR A 25 -4.15 -14.21 5.58
C THR A 25 -4.91 -14.14 4.27
N ALA A 26 -5.61 -13.03 4.05
CA ALA A 26 -5.69 -12.48 2.70
C ALA A 26 -4.29 -11.94 2.33
N PHE A 27 -3.31 -12.84 2.25
CA PHE A 27 -1.93 -12.53 1.88
C PHE A 27 -1.80 -12.66 0.37
N ARG A 28 -2.16 -11.60 -0.35
CA ARG A 28 -1.51 -11.34 -1.65
C ARG A 28 -0.17 -10.69 -1.36
N ARG A 29 0.84 -11.47 -0.97
CA ARG A 29 2.22 -11.09 -1.34
C ARG A 29 2.69 -12.00 -2.45
N ASN A 30 2.92 -11.38 -3.60
CA ASN A 30 3.88 -11.89 -4.54
C ASN A 30 5.27 -11.48 -4.01
N TYR A 31 5.90 -12.36 -3.24
CA TYR A 31 7.24 -12.16 -2.66
C TYR A 31 8.29 -12.40 -3.74
N ASN A 32 8.51 -11.42 -4.60
CA ASN A 32 9.70 -11.37 -5.46
C ASN A 32 10.20 -9.93 -5.67
N GLY A 33 9.63 -8.92 -5.01
CA GLY A 33 9.92 -7.51 -5.30
C GLY A 33 9.49 -7.07 -6.71
N VAL A 34 8.98 -7.98 -7.53
CA VAL A 34 8.52 -7.72 -8.89
C VAL A 34 7.08 -7.19 -8.82
N CYS A 35 6.94 -5.93 -9.18
CA CYS A 35 5.65 -5.32 -9.47
C CYS A 35 5.21 -5.67 -10.90
N ALA A 36 4.25 -6.57 -11.04
CA ALA A 36 3.63 -6.86 -12.33
C ALA A 36 2.40 -5.95 -12.53
N CYS A 37 2.51 -4.98 -13.43
CA CYS A 37 1.40 -4.10 -13.80
C CYS A 37 1.15 -4.11 -15.31
N PRO A 38 -0.11 -3.98 -15.75
CA PRO A 38 -0.42 -3.81 -17.17
C PRO A 38 0.16 -2.49 -17.69
N LYS A 39 0.56 -2.49 -18.96
CA LYS A 39 1.05 -1.29 -19.67
C LYS A 39 -0.10 -0.44 -20.21
N ILE A 40 -1.08 -0.15 -19.35
CA ILE A 40 -2.24 0.70 -19.69
C ILE A 40 -1.98 2.10 -19.15
N TYR A 41 -2.16 3.12 -20.00
CA TYR A 41 -2.09 4.52 -19.59
C TYR A 41 -3.46 5.00 -19.09
N ARG A 42 -3.58 5.15 -17.77
CA ARG A 42 -4.73 5.73 -17.06
C ARG A 42 -4.18 6.53 -15.88
N PRO A 43 -3.69 7.76 -16.14
CA PRO A 43 -2.85 8.47 -15.20
C PRO A 43 -3.59 8.78 -13.90
N ILE A 44 -2.82 8.81 -12.82
CA ILE A 44 -3.27 9.24 -11.49
C ILE A 44 -2.23 10.15 -10.86
N CYS A 45 -2.67 11.02 -9.95
CA CYS A 45 -1.78 11.90 -9.21
C CYS A 45 -1.49 11.30 -7.84
N GLY A 46 -0.21 11.17 -7.48
CA GLY A 46 0.22 10.75 -6.16
C GLY A 46 0.18 11.90 -5.13
N SER A 47 0.19 11.55 -3.84
CA SER A 47 0.32 12.52 -2.74
C SER A 47 1.67 13.23 -2.70
N ASP A 48 2.65 12.71 -3.43
CA ASP A 48 3.96 13.29 -3.73
C ASP A 48 3.91 14.30 -4.91
N LEU A 49 2.72 14.58 -5.45
CA LEU A 49 2.50 15.42 -6.64
C LEU A 49 3.20 14.89 -7.90
N ILE A 50 3.49 13.58 -7.95
CA ILE A 50 4.03 12.90 -9.13
C ILE A 50 2.89 12.18 -9.85
N THR A 51 2.87 12.30 -11.18
CA THR A 51 1.94 11.54 -12.04
C THR A 51 2.45 10.11 -12.21
N TYR A 52 1.58 9.13 -11.93
CA TYR A 52 1.84 7.71 -12.18
C TYR A 52 0.99 7.23 -13.35
N ALA A 53 1.59 6.45 -14.26
CA ALA A 53 0.93 6.02 -15.51
C ALA A 53 -0.36 5.21 -15.29
N ASN A 54 -0.48 4.53 -14.15
CA ASN A 54 -1.73 3.97 -13.66
C ASN A 54 -1.68 3.67 -12.16
N SER A 55 -2.85 3.36 -11.58
CA SER A 55 -3.00 3.07 -10.16
C SER A 55 -2.27 1.80 -9.70
N CYS A 56 -2.01 0.84 -10.59
CA CYS A 56 -1.22 -0.35 -10.26
C CYS A 56 0.24 0.04 -9.97
N ILE A 57 0.84 0.86 -10.83
CA ILE A 57 2.23 1.30 -10.69
C ILE A 57 2.44 2.11 -9.41
N LEU A 58 1.50 3.02 -9.06
CA LEU A 58 1.59 3.74 -7.79
C LEU A 58 1.54 2.78 -6.61
N ARG A 59 0.58 1.85 -6.57
CA ARG A 59 0.45 0.86 -5.48
C ARG A 59 1.73 0.05 -5.28
N CYS A 60 2.42 -0.29 -6.36
CA CYS A 60 3.71 -0.97 -6.25
C CYS A 60 4.82 -0.11 -5.63
N LYS A 61 4.76 1.21 -5.78
CA LYS A 61 5.72 2.11 -5.14
C LYS A 61 5.40 2.37 -3.67
N VAL A 62 4.16 2.17 -3.21
CA VAL A 62 3.75 2.44 -1.81
C VAL A 62 4.67 1.73 -0.80
N ASP A 63 4.98 0.46 -1.03
CA ASP A 63 5.80 -0.34 -0.11
C ASP A 63 7.31 -0.12 -0.23
N SER A 64 7.76 0.66 -1.23
CA SER A 64 9.17 1.02 -1.40
C SER A 64 9.65 1.95 -0.27
N SER A 65 10.97 2.03 -0.06
CA SER A 65 11.55 2.94 0.94
C SER A 65 11.10 4.39 0.72
N TYR A 66 11.05 4.84 -0.54
CA TYR A 66 10.53 6.15 -0.91
C TYR A 66 9.03 6.29 -0.64
N GLY A 67 8.23 5.31 -1.07
CA GLY A 67 6.78 5.33 -0.87
C GLY A 67 6.40 5.44 0.61
N LYS A 68 7.12 4.74 1.48
CA LYS A 68 6.95 4.83 2.93
C LYS A 68 7.38 6.18 3.49
N SER A 69 8.50 6.75 3.02
CA SER A 69 9.01 8.03 3.54
C SER A 69 8.08 9.22 3.23
N VAL A 70 7.37 9.18 2.11
CA VAL A 70 6.42 10.25 1.71
C VAL A 70 4.96 9.92 1.99
N GLN A 71 4.68 8.78 2.64
CA GLN A 71 3.32 8.25 2.84
C GLN A 71 2.53 8.25 1.52
N LEU A 72 3.13 7.66 0.49
CA LEU A 72 2.62 7.67 -0.87
C LEU A 72 1.22 7.05 -0.94
N ARG A 73 0.27 7.82 -1.45
CA ARG A 73 -1.11 7.41 -1.70
C ARG A 73 -1.62 8.09 -2.96
N ILE A 74 -2.73 7.59 -3.50
CA ILE A 74 -3.44 8.27 -4.58
C ILE A 74 -4.01 9.57 -4.01
N LEU A 75 -3.68 10.70 -4.64
CA LEU A 75 -4.24 12.01 -4.33
C LEU A 75 -5.56 12.21 -5.09
N ARG A 76 -5.56 11.94 -6.41
CA ARG A 76 -6.73 12.04 -7.29
C ARG A 76 -6.52 11.24 -8.58
N ASP A 77 -7.61 10.99 -9.30
CA ASP A 77 -7.57 10.51 -10.67
C ASP A 77 -7.05 11.59 -11.64
N GLY A 78 -6.46 11.17 -12.76
CA GLY A 78 -5.84 12.05 -13.74
C GLY A 78 -4.41 12.44 -13.37
N GLU A 79 -3.74 13.17 -14.26
CA GLU A 79 -2.38 13.65 -14.02
C GLU A 79 -2.33 14.69 -12.87
N CYS A 80 -1.18 14.79 -12.21
CA CYS A 80 -0.93 15.94 -11.36
C CYS A 80 -0.88 17.20 -12.23
N GLU A 81 -1.38 18.31 -11.70
CA GLU A 81 -1.14 19.62 -12.29
C GLU A 81 0.36 19.84 -12.28
N ARG A 82 0.99 19.77 -13.46
CA ARG A 82 2.21 20.52 -13.67
C ARG A 82 1.78 21.96 -13.50
N LYS A 83 1.97 22.52 -12.30
CA LYS A 83 2.21 23.95 -12.21
C LYS A 83 3.39 24.15 -13.16
N ALA A 84 3.11 24.61 -14.37
CA ALA A 84 4.12 25.28 -15.16
C ALA A 84 4.84 26.23 -14.19
N PRO A 85 6.17 26.39 -14.28
CA PRO A 85 6.84 27.44 -13.53
C PRO A 85 5.95 28.67 -13.65
N ILE A 86 5.60 29.24 -12.49
CA ILE A 86 4.75 30.41 -12.32
C ILE A 86 4.83 31.21 -13.61
N GLN A 87 3.71 31.36 -14.34
CA GLN A 87 3.65 32.35 -15.40
C GLN A 87 4.03 33.67 -14.73
N ILE A 88 5.31 34.06 -14.85
CA ILE A 88 5.68 35.46 -14.79
C ILE A 88 4.82 36.04 -15.91
N PRO A 89 3.91 36.97 -15.62
CA PRO A 89 3.10 37.59 -16.66
C PRO A 89 4.02 38.04 -17.79
N GLU A 90 3.64 37.73 -19.02
CA GLU A 90 4.30 38.15 -20.25
C GLU A 90 4.03 39.66 -20.49
N GLU A 91 4.30 40.49 -19.48
CA GLU A 91 4.04 41.94 -19.47
C GLU A 91 5.26 42.71 -18.94
N ILE A 92 6.46 42.18 -19.17
CA ILE A 92 7.72 42.96 -19.03
C ILE A 92 8.68 42.61 -20.18
N LEU A 93 8.15 42.27 -21.36
CA LEU A 93 8.90 42.39 -22.60
C LEU A 93 8.03 43.07 -23.64
N ASP A 94 7.74 44.34 -23.39
CA ASP A 94 7.84 45.46 -24.34
C ASP A 94 7.80 46.77 -23.55
#